data_AF-A0A0F9MXP5-F1
#
_entry.id   AF-A0A0F9MXP5-F1
#
_cell.length_a   1.000
_cell.length_b   1.000
_cell.length_c   1.000
_cell.angle_alpha   90.00
_cell.angle_beta   90.00
_cell.angle_gamma   90.00
#
_symmetry.space_group_name_H-M   'P 1'
#
loop_
_entity.id
_entity.type
_entity.pdbx_description
1 polymer ?
#
loop_
_entity_poly.entity_id
_entity_poly.type
_entity_poly.pdbx_seq_one_letter_code
_entity_poly.pdbx_strand_id
1 'polypeptide(L)'
;MTQAVDTLELRVPGMTKMQEMARRMWLPVFVMGAMVLLAALGIGAVQSSFASDLHEVDKATREAATVSGSLLDKQQFVETTDVWLPRFQLLGMGLMFGGITFLLATILGNLRLYGGLVQEHSGRRVLTLKPPWSAQVFPMLMMAGEMVLVGAFVVSIVVATIASDVFGNPISVIDGAESGSGLLGDFQTVKTYGAWLQAFAMAGLAVVLSGVVLALYTIAQVLRFQHSRIAELAEGAE
;
A
#
# COMPACT_ATOMS: atom_id res chain seq x y z
N MET A 1 -27.43 -21.62 26.73
CA MET A 1 -27.33 -22.31 25.42
C MET A 1 -28.13 -21.63 24.29
N THR A 2 -28.54 -20.37 24.43
CA THR A 2 -29.51 -19.74 23.51
C THR A 2 -28.93 -18.69 22.54
N GLN A 3 -27.61 -18.46 22.52
CA GLN A 3 -26.96 -17.55 21.56
C GLN A 3 -26.11 -18.27 20.49
N ALA A 4 -25.89 -19.58 20.60
CA ALA A 4 -25.01 -20.29 19.65
C ALA A 4 -25.66 -20.50 18.27
N VAL A 5 -26.98 -20.66 18.21
CA VAL A 5 -27.71 -21.06 16.98
C VAL A 5 -27.70 -19.97 15.91
N ASP A 6 -27.59 -18.69 16.27
CA ASP A 6 -27.72 -17.56 15.32
C ASP A 6 -26.40 -17.19 14.60
N THR A 7 -25.31 -17.92 14.90
CA THR A 7 -23.96 -17.65 14.35
C THR A 7 -23.48 -18.69 13.33
N LEU A 8 -24.25 -19.76 13.14
CA LEU A 8 -23.88 -20.90 12.31
C LEU A 8 -24.77 -20.98 11.08
N GLU A 9 -24.15 -21.22 9.92
CA GLU A 9 -24.86 -21.45 8.67
C GLU A 9 -24.54 -22.86 8.14
N LEU A 10 -25.59 -23.61 7.80
CA LEU A 10 -25.50 -24.87 7.07
C LEU A 10 -25.05 -24.57 5.64
N ARG A 11 -23.89 -25.11 5.23
CA ARG A 11 -23.36 -24.84 3.90
C ARG A 11 -22.58 -26.02 3.34
N VAL A 12 -22.65 -26.17 2.02
CA VAL A 12 -21.76 -27.06 1.26
C VAL A 12 -20.30 -26.59 1.46
N PRO A 13 -19.35 -27.49 1.73
CA PRO A 13 -17.93 -27.13 1.82
C PRO A 13 -17.45 -26.40 0.57
N GLY A 14 -16.85 -25.22 0.74
CA GLY A 14 -16.36 -24.44 -0.39
C GLY A 14 -15.78 -23.08 -0.02
N MET A 15 -14.89 -22.59 -0.87
CA MET A 15 -14.40 -21.21 -0.81
C MET A 15 -15.48 -20.24 -1.30
N THR A 16 -15.44 -19.00 -0.81
CA THR A 16 -16.25 -17.93 -1.40
C THR A 16 -15.61 -17.40 -2.69
N LYS A 17 -16.39 -16.78 -3.58
CA LYS A 17 -15.88 -16.15 -4.81
C LYS A 17 -14.75 -15.15 -4.54
N MET A 18 -14.84 -14.38 -3.45
CA MET A 18 -13.79 -13.44 -3.04
C MET A 18 -12.48 -14.15 -2.65
N GLN A 19 -12.57 -15.34 -2.04
CA GLN A 19 -11.39 -16.12 -1.66
C GLN A 19 -10.73 -16.78 -2.87
N GLU A 20 -11.51 -17.21 -3.86
CA GLU A 20 -10.97 -17.71 -5.13
C GLU A 20 -10.25 -16.62 -5.92
N MET A 21 -10.80 -15.40 -5.92
CA MET A 21 -10.14 -14.23 -6.50
C MET A 21 -8.82 -13.92 -5.77
N ALA A 22 -8.86 -13.86 -4.43
CA ALA A 22 -7.68 -13.63 -3.61
C ALA A 22 -6.57 -14.67 -3.87
N ARG A 23 -6.94 -15.95 -4.05
CA ARG A 23 -6.00 -17.04 -4.40
C ARG A 23 -5.24 -16.79 -5.69
N ARG A 24 -5.87 -16.12 -6.67
CA ARG A 24 -5.24 -15.80 -7.95
C ARG A 24 -4.42 -14.50 -7.88
N MET A 25 -4.83 -13.55 -7.05
CA MET A 25 -4.27 -12.20 -7.04
C MET A 25 -3.11 -11.99 -6.05
N TRP A 26 -3.00 -12.81 -5.00
CA TRP A 26 -2.02 -12.55 -3.93
C TRP A 26 -0.58 -12.45 -4.45
N LEU A 27 -0.16 -13.40 -5.30
CA LEU A 27 1.23 -13.47 -5.77
C LEU A 27 1.55 -12.34 -6.77
N PRO A 28 0.73 -12.10 -7.83
CA PRO A 28 0.97 -10.97 -8.72
C PRO A 28 1.05 -9.63 -7.99
N VAL A 29 0.13 -9.36 -7.07
CA VAL A 29 0.07 -8.08 -6.33
C VAL A 29 1.28 -7.91 -5.42
N PHE A 30 1.67 -8.98 -4.71
CA PHE A 30 2.87 -8.96 -3.88
C PHE A 30 4.14 -8.72 -4.69
N VAL A 31 4.30 -9.43 -5.81
CA VAL A 31 5.46 -9.30 -6.70
C VAL A 31 5.53 -7.90 -7.32
N MET A 32 4.39 -7.35 -7.76
CA MET A 32 4.35 -5.96 -8.25
C MET A 32 4.81 -4.97 -7.18
N GLY A 33 4.34 -5.09 -5.95
CA GLY A 33 4.80 -4.26 -4.85
C GLY A 33 6.30 -4.37 -4.60
N ALA A 34 6.84 -5.59 -4.59
CA ALA A 34 8.28 -5.83 -4.45
C ALA A 34 9.09 -5.21 -5.60
N MET A 35 8.62 -5.37 -6.85
CA MET A 35 9.25 -4.77 -8.03
C MET A 35 9.26 -3.24 -7.96
N VAL A 36 8.19 -2.62 -7.49
CA VAL A 36 8.14 -1.17 -7.25
C VAL A 36 9.21 -0.73 -6.25
N LEU A 37 9.37 -1.46 -5.14
CA LEU A 37 10.39 -1.12 -4.14
C LEU A 37 11.82 -1.33 -4.66
N LEU A 38 12.06 -2.38 -5.45
CA LEU A 38 13.36 -2.61 -6.09
C LEU A 38 13.69 -1.52 -7.12
N ALA A 39 12.70 -1.11 -7.92
CA ALA A 39 12.86 0.01 -8.84
C ALA A 39 13.14 1.32 -8.08
N ALA A 40 12.40 1.58 -7.00
CA ALA A 40 12.62 2.75 -6.16
C ALA A 40 14.01 2.77 -5.51
N LEU A 41 14.53 1.61 -5.10
CA LEU A 41 15.89 1.47 -4.59
C LEU A 41 16.93 1.82 -5.65
N GLY A 42 16.76 1.32 -6.89
CA GLY A 42 17.64 1.65 -8.01
C GLY A 42 17.65 3.15 -8.34
N ILE A 43 16.46 3.77 -8.37
CA ILE A 43 16.32 5.20 -8.62
C ILE A 43 16.95 6.02 -7.48
N GLY A 44 16.72 5.63 -6.23
CA GLY A 44 17.33 6.27 -5.07
C GLY A 44 18.86 6.18 -5.06
N ALA A 45 19.43 5.07 -5.57
CA ALA A 45 20.88 4.95 -5.72
C ALA A 45 21.45 5.94 -6.76
N VAL A 46 20.77 6.11 -7.90
CA VAL A 46 21.13 7.11 -8.91
C VAL A 46 21.00 8.53 -8.34
N GLN A 47 19.89 8.81 -7.66
CA GLN A 47 19.65 10.10 -7.00
C GLN A 47 20.74 10.42 -5.98
N SER A 48 21.14 9.44 -5.15
CA SER A 48 22.23 9.60 -4.18
C SER A 48 23.56 9.92 -4.84
N SER A 49 23.85 9.32 -6.00
CA SER A 49 25.08 9.63 -6.75
C SER A 49 25.07 11.07 -7.26
N PHE A 50 23.95 11.53 -7.84
CA PHE A 50 23.86 12.91 -8.35
C PHE A 50 23.84 13.93 -7.22
N ALA A 51 23.21 13.61 -6.09
CA ALA A 51 23.27 14.45 -4.90
C ALA A 51 24.71 14.56 -4.37
N SER A 52 25.48 13.48 -4.36
CA SER A 52 26.90 13.52 -3.97
C SER A 52 27.68 14.51 -4.85
N ASP A 53 27.55 14.39 -6.17
CA ASP A 53 28.24 15.28 -7.12
C ASP A 53 27.80 16.75 -6.96
N LEU A 54 26.51 16.98 -6.70
CA LEU A 54 25.94 18.31 -6.47
C LEU A 54 26.52 18.98 -5.22
N HIS A 55 26.89 18.19 -4.22
CA HIS A 55 27.45 18.65 -2.94
C HIS A 55 28.98 18.61 -2.88
N GLU A 56 29.65 18.19 -3.95
CA GLU A 56 31.11 18.28 -4.09
C GLU A 56 31.57 19.72 -4.32
N VAL A 57 30.74 20.53 -4.99
CA VAL A 57 30.97 21.97 -5.20
C VAL A 57 30.45 22.78 -4.02
N ASP A 58 31.02 23.98 -3.84
CA ASP A 58 30.53 24.90 -2.83
C ASP A 58 29.12 25.43 -3.17
N LYS A 59 28.42 25.90 -2.13
CA LYS A 59 27.05 26.40 -2.25
C LYS A 59 26.93 27.56 -3.24
N ALA A 60 27.90 28.49 -3.27
CA ALA A 60 27.83 29.66 -4.13
C ALA A 60 27.93 29.25 -5.61
N THR A 61 28.77 28.27 -5.93
CA THR A 61 28.88 27.70 -7.29
C THR A 61 27.60 26.96 -7.70
N ARG A 62 27.02 26.17 -6.79
CA ARG A 62 25.80 25.39 -7.06
C ARG A 62 24.57 26.25 -7.31
N GLU A 63 24.41 27.32 -6.53
CA GLU A 63 23.19 28.15 -6.53
C GLU A 63 23.31 29.40 -7.42
N ALA A 64 24.47 29.60 -8.05
CA ALA A 64 24.75 30.72 -8.94
C ALA A 64 23.80 30.79 -10.15
N ALA A 65 23.54 32.01 -10.63
CA ALA A 65 22.69 32.24 -11.80
C ALA A 65 23.30 31.66 -13.09
N THR A 66 24.62 31.46 -13.10
CA THR A 66 25.40 30.85 -14.19
C THR A 66 25.93 29.47 -13.81
N VAL A 67 25.12 28.66 -13.12
CA VAL A 67 25.46 27.26 -12.84
C VAL A 67 25.68 26.49 -14.16
N SER A 68 26.61 25.54 -14.16
CA SER A 68 26.84 24.71 -15.35
C SER A 68 25.60 23.86 -15.67
N GLY A 69 25.31 23.66 -16.96
CA GLY A 69 24.17 22.83 -17.39
C GLY A 69 24.21 21.42 -16.78
N SER A 70 25.39 20.82 -16.62
CA SER A 70 25.54 19.50 -16.01
C SER A 70 25.19 19.46 -14.52
N LEU A 71 25.41 20.55 -13.76
CA LEU A 71 25.00 20.63 -12.36
C LEU A 71 23.50 20.93 -12.26
N LEU A 72 22.97 21.73 -13.19
CA LEU A 72 21.55 22.04 -13.27
C LEU A 72 20.71 20.79 -13.57
N ASP A 73 21.14 19.96 -14.52
CA ASP A 73 20.47 18.69 -14.84
C ASP A 73 20.42 17.75 -13.61
N LYS A 74 21.51 17.72 -12.81
CA LYS A 74 21.57 16.94 -11.58
C LYS A 74 20.64 17.50 -10.51
N GLN A 75 20.60 18.82 -10.33
CA GLN A 75 19.69 19.48 -9.40
C GLN A 75 18.24 19.16 -9.77
N GLN A 76 17.88 19.37 -11.03
CA GLN A 76 16.55 19.10 -11.55
C GLN A 76 16.15 17.64 -11.29
N PHE A 77 17.04 16.69 -11.57
CA PHE A 77 16.79 15.28 -11.31
C PHE A 77 16.56 15.00 -9.82
N VAL A 78 17.43 15.49 -8.95
CA VAL A 78 17.36 15.23 -7.50
C VAL A 78 16.07 15.79 -6.91
N GLU A 79 15.80 17.08 -7.12
CA GLU A 79 14.64 17.77 -6.56
C GLU A 79 13.31 17.22 -7.13
N THR A 80 13.28 16.91 -8.43
CA THR A 80 12.09 16.29 -9.04
C THR A 80 11.85 14.89 -8.50
N THR A 81 12.90 14.10 -8.30
CA THR A 81 12.79 12.74 -7.77
C THR A 81 12.27 12.74 -6.33
N ASP A 82 12.69 13.70 -5.50
CA ASP A 82 12.21 13.85 -4.12
C ASP A 82 10.70 14.10 -4.01
N VAL A 83 10.10 14.69 -5.06
CA VAL A 83 8.66 14.96 -5.09
C VAL A 83 7.84 13.66 -5.18
N TRP A 84 8.22 12.72 -6.05
CA TRP A 84 7.38 11.55 -6.37
C TRP A 84 7.89 10.23 -5.80
N LEU A 85 9.20 10.05 -5.65
CA LEU A 85 9.81 8.77 -5.26
C LEU A 85 9.28 8.24 -3.91
N PRO A 86 9.10 9.07 -2.86
CA PRO A 86 8.54 8.58 -1.60
C PRO A 86 7.13 8.00 -1.74
N ARG A 87 6.28 8.57 -2.60
CA ARG A 87 4.90 8.07 -2.82
C ARG A 87 4.91 6.79 -3.62
N PHE A 88 5.83 6.66 -4.57
CA PHE A 88 6.05 5.42 -5.30
C PHE A 88 6.46 4.27 -4.36
N GLN A 89 7.36 4.54 -3.40
CA GLN A 89 7.73 3.57 -2.37
C GLN A 89 6.54 3.16 -1.49
N LEU A 90 5.72 4.14 -1.06
CA LEU A 90 4.52 3.86 -0.26
C LEU A 90 3.49 3.03 -1.02
N LEU A 91 3.31 3.29 -2.32
CA LEU A 91 2.47 2.46 -3.18
C LEU A 91 3.01 1.02 -3.25
N GLY A 92 4.32 0.85 -3.43
CA GLY A 92 4.97 -0.47 -3.42
C GLY A 92 4.72 -1.25 -2.13
N MET A 93 4.89 -0.59 -0.97
CA MET A 93 4.55 -1.16 0.34
C MET A 93 3.06 -1.50 0.44
N GLY A 94 2.18 -0.59 0.00
CA GLY A 94 0.72 -0.82 -0.04
C GLY A 94 0.34 -2.07 -0.83
N LEU A 95 0.90 -2.23 -2.02
CA LEU A 95 0.70 -3.42 -2.86
C LEU A 95 1.25 -4.70 -2.20
N MET A 96 2.41 -4.65 -1.54
CA MET A 96 2.92 -5.81 -0.79
C MET A 96 1.96 -6.22 0.33
N PHE A 97 1.45 -5.26 1.10
CA PHE A 97 0.45 -5.53 2.13
C PHE A 97 -0.89 -6.03 1.54
N GLY A 98 -1.31 -5.49 0.39
CA GLY A 98 -2.43 -6.01 -0.41
C GLY A 98 -2.27 -7.48 -0.77
N GLY A 99 -1.10 -7.84 -1.30
CA GLY A 99 -0.72 -9.21 -1.62
C GLY A 99 -0.75 -10.13 -0.39
N ILE A 100 -0.21 -9.66 0.74
CA ILE A 100 -0.27 -10.40 2.03
C ILE A 100 -1.73 -10.60 2.45
N THR A 101 -2.58 -9.58 2.38
CA THR A 101 -3.99 -9.72 2.76
C THR A 101 -4.75 -10.67 1.84
N PHE A 102 -4.48 -10.70 0.54
CA PHE A 102 -5.04 -11.71 -0.35
C PHE A 102 -4.54 -13.13 -0.02
N LEU A 103 -3.27 -13.28 0.37
CA LEU A 103 -2.74 -14.55 0.84
C LEU A 103 -3.46 -15.01 2.11
N LEU A 104 -3.66 -14.10 3.07
CA LEU A 104 -4.44 -14.34 4.29
C LEU A 104 -5.88 -14.78 3.99
N ALA A 105 -6.55 -14.11 3.04
CA ALA A 105 -7.89 -14.50 2.60
C ALA A 105 -7.92 -15.90 1.92
N THR A 106 -6.84 -16.25 1.22
CA THR A 106 -6.66 -17.59 0.62
C THR A 106 -6.50 -18.67 1.70
N ILE A 107 -5.67 -18.42 2.71
CA ILE A 107 -5.51 -19.29 3.87
C ILE A 107 -6.85 -19.51 4.55
N LEU A 108 -7.62 -18.44 4.77
CA LEU A 108 -8.95 -18.53 5.36
C LEU A 108 -9.92 -19.38 4.53
N GLY A 109 -9.87 -19.27 3.20
CA GLY A 109 -10.68 -20.10 2.31
C GLY A 109 -10.32 -21.57 2.39
N ASN A 110 -9.03 -21.88 2.44
CA ASN A 110 -8.54 -23.25 2.60
C ASN A 110 -8.96 -23.83 3.95
N LEU A 111 -8.85 -23.08 5.04
CA LEU A 111 -9.28 -23.53 6.38
C LEU A 111 -10.78 -23.86 6.40
N ARG A 112 -11.61 -23.05 5.74
CA ARG A 112 -13.05 -23.32 5.62
C ARG A 112 -13.34 -24.58 4.81
N LEU A 113 -12.65 -24.76 3.69
CA LEU A 113 -12.80 -25.94 2.83
C LEU A 113 -12.43 -27.21 3.61
N TYR A 114 -11.22 -27.26 4.16
CA TYR A 114 -10.72 -28.45 4.85
C TYR A 114 -11.50 -28.73 6.15
N GLY A 115 -11.89 -27.70 6.90
CA GLY A 115 -12.75 -27.86 8.07
C GLY A 115 -14.14 -28.40 7.73
N GLY A 116 -14.69 -28.03 6.57
CA GLY A 116 -15.95 -28.59 6.07
C GLY A 116 -15.81 -30.06 5.64
N LEU A 117 -14.73 -30.41 4.95
CA LEU A 117 -14.45 -31.78 4.52
C LEU A 117 -14.29 -32.75 5.71
N VAL A 118 -13.67 -32.31 6.80
CA VAL A 118 -13.53 -33.10 8.04
C VAL A 118 -14.88 -33.37 8.69
N GLN A 119 -15.77 -32.37 8.71
CA GLN A 119 -17.14 -32.52 9.22
C GLN A 119 -17.95 -33.50 8.35
N GLU A 120 -17.85 -33.38 7.03
CA GLU A 120 -18.53 -34.25 6.08
C GLU A 120 -18.07 -35.72 6.19
N HIS A 121 -16.75 -35.95 6.30
CA HIS A 121 -16.19 -37.30 6.49
C HIS A 121 -16.57 -37.92 7.83
N SER A 122 -16.89 -37.10 8.83
CA SER A 122 -17.37 -37.58 10.13
C SER A 122 -18.86 -37.98 10.11
N GLY A 123 -19.52 -37.90 8.94
CA GLY A 123 -20.94 -38.21 8.77
C GLY A 123 -21.87 -37.15 9.38
N ARG A 124 -21.35 -35.98 9.76
CA ARG A 124 -22.10 -34.91 10.43
C ARG A 124 -22.40 -33.77 9.46
N ARG A 125 -23.39 -32.95 9.82
CA ARG A 125 -23.76 -31.76 9.04
C ARG A 125 -22.61 -30.74 9.07
N VAL A 126 -22.29 -30.19 7.91
CA VAL A 126 -21.25 -29.17 7.77
C VAL A 126 -21.80 -27.83 8.28
N LEU A 127 -21.29 -27.42 9.44
CA LEU A 127 -21.57 -26.12 10.04
C LEU A 127 -20.41 -25.17 9.78
N THR A 128 -20.76 -23.98 9.28
CA THR A 128 -19.78 -22.92 9.02
C THR A 128 -20.13 -21.68 9.81
N LEU A 129 -19.11 -20.97 10.30
CA LEU A 129 -19.28 -19.69 10.97
C LEU A 129 -19.75 -18.64 9.95
N LYS A 130 -20.86 -17.95 10.24
CA LYS A 130 -21.29 -16.77 9.50
C LYS A 130 -20.14 -15.75 9.45
N PRO A 131 -19.86 -15.10 8.30
CA PRO A 131 -18.72 -14.20 8.20
C PRO A 131 -18.80 -13.11 9.27
N PRO A 132 -17.76 -12.95 10.12
CA PRO A 132 -17.76 -11.90 11.13
C PRO A 132 -17.72 -10.53 10.48
N TRP A 133 -18.17 -9.49 11.19
CA TRP A 133 -18.19 -8.11 10.67
C TRP A 133 -16.80 -7.67 10.16
N SER A 134 -15.74 -8.12 10.84
CA SER A 134 -14.35 -7.85 10.47
C SER A 134 -14.01 -8.35 9.06
N ALA A 135 -14.60 -9.47 8.63
CA ALA A 135 -14.43 -10.06 7.30
C ALA A 135 -15.00 -9.19 6.17
N GLN A 136 -15.94 -8.29 6.49
CA GLN A 136 -16.57 -7.37 5.53
C GLN A 136 -15.84 -6.03 5.50
N VAL A 137 -15.31 -5.58 6.64
CA VAL A 137 -14.66 -4.28 6.77
C VAL A 137 -13.21 -4.31 6.31
N PHE A 138 -12.46 -5.40 6.55
CA PHE A 138 -11.04 -5.42 6.17
C PHE A 138 -10.80 -5.20 4.66
N PRO A 139 -11.58 -5.77 3.72
CA PRO A 139 -11.36 -5.52 2.29
C PRO A 139 -11.65 -4.07 1.91
N MET A 140 -12.65 -3.44 2.55
CA MET A 140 -12.99 -2.04 2.29
C MET A 140 -11.89 -1.11 2.77
N LEU A 141 -11.31 -1.35 3.95
CA LEU A 141 -10.17 -0.59 4.44
C LEU A 141 -8.96 -0.76 3.52
N MET A 142 -8.63 -1.99 3.12
CA MET A 142 -7.51 -2.23 2.18
C MET A 142 -7.69 -1.45 0.88
N MET A 143 -8.86 -1.58 0.24
CA MET A 143 -9.19 -0.85 -0.98
C MET A 143 -9.10 0.67 -0.79
N ALA A 144 -9.66 1.20 0.30
CA ALA A 144 -9.60 2.63 0.58
C ALA A 144 -8.16 3.12 0.77
N GLY A 145 -7.35 2.40 1.54
CA GLY A 145 -5.95 2.74 1.77
C GLY A 145 -5.11 2.70 0.50
N GLU A 146 -5.27 1.65 -0.31
CA GLU A 146 -4.59 1.53 -1.61
C GLU A 146 -5.02 2.65 -2.57
N MET A 147 -6.31 2.99 -2.62
CA MET A 147 -6.80 4.10 -3.45
C MET A 147 -6.21 5.45 -3.02
N VAL A 148 -6.04 5.68 -1.72
CA VAL A 148 -5.35 6.87 -1.19
C VAL A 148 -3.89 6.89 -1.64
N LEU A 149 -3.18 5.75 -1.57
CA LEU A 149 -1.79 5.64 -2.03
C LEU A 149 -1.64 5.88 -3.54
N VAL A 150 -2.53 5.29 -4.35
CA VAL A 150 -2.59 5.53 -5.80
C VAL A 150 -2.86 7.01 -6.09
N GLY A 151 -3.85 7.61 -5.42
CA GLY A 151 -4.16 9.03 -5.57
C GLY A 151 -2.98 9.93 -5.18
N ALA A 152 -2.32 9.64 -4.07
CA ALA A 152 -1.14 10.37 -3.64
C ALA A 152 0.02 10.27 -4.64
N PHE A 153 0.22 9.08 -5.22
CA PHE A 153 1.24 8.87 -6.24
C PHE A 153 0.91 9.63 -7.53
N VAL A 154 -0.33 9.56 -8.03
CA VAL A 154 -0.76 10.30 -9.23
C VAL A 154 -0.57 11.80 -9.05
N VAL A 155 -1.02 12.36 -7.92
CA VAL A 155 -0.79 13.77 -7.61
C VAL A 155 0.70 14.10 -7.57
N SER A 156 1.53 13.22 -6.99
CA SER A 156 2.98 13.44 -6.95
C SER A 156 3.64 13.44 -8.33
N ILE A 157 3.15 12.63 -9.27
CA ILE A 157 3.65 12.63 -10.65
C ILE A 157 3.31 13.94 -11.36
N VAL A 158 2.08 14.44 -11.19
CA VAL A 158 1.68 15.74 -11.76
C VAL A 158 2.51 16.88 -11.16
N VAL A 159 2.74 16.87 -9.84
CA VAL A 159 3.58 17.88 -9.20
C VAL A 159 5.04 17.73 -9.62
N ALA A 160 5.51 16.52 -9.92
CA ALA A 160 6.86 16.29 -10.41
C ALA A 160 7.10 16.88 -11.81
N THR A 161 6.10 16.92 -12.69
CA THR A 161 6.27 17.61 -13.99
C THR A 161 6.47 19.11 -13.80
N ILE A 162 5.73 19.71 -12.86
CA ILE A 162 5.89 21.13 -12.50
C ILE A 162 7.24 21.36 -11.82
N ALA A 163 7.64 20.46 -10.91
CA ALA A 163 8.93 20.54 -10.23
C ALA A 163 10.10 20.47 -11.21
N SER A 164 10.01 19.63 -12.24
CA SER A 164 11.01 19.55 -13.30
C SER A 164 11.21 20.90 -14.00
N ASP A 165 10.13 21.61 -14.33
CA ASP A 165 10.22 22.92 -14.97
C ASP A 165 10.80 23.97 -14.03
N VAL A 166 10.43 23.92 -12.74
CA VAL A 166 10.96 24.84 -11.71
C VAL A 166 12.45 24.62 -11.48
N PHE A 167 12.84 23.38 -11.17
CA PHE A 167 14.22 23.04 -10.80
C PHE A 167 15.16 22.88 -12.00
N GLY A 168 14.64 22.97 -13.22
CA GLY A 168 15.41 23.25 -14.42
C GLY A 168 15.94 24.69 -14.48
N ASN A 169 15.63 25.53 -13.50
CA ASN A 169 16.22 26.87 -13.33
C ASN A 169 17.25 26.88 -12.19
N PRO A 170 18.29 27.73 -12.26
CA PRO A 170 19.22 27.93 -11.16
C PRO A 170 18.49 28.43 -9.90
N ILE A 171 18.93 28.01 -8.71
CA ILE A 171 18.27 28.37 -7.43
C ILE A 171 18.17 29.89 -7.26
N SER A 172 19.21 30.65 -7.60
CA SER A 172 19.16 32.12 -7.57
C SER A 172 18.10 32.75 -8.47
N VAL A 173 17.72 32.09 -9.57
CA VAL A 173 16.62 32.53 -10.45
C VAL A 173 15.26 32.22 -9.83
N ILE A 174 15.14 31.06 -9.17
CA ILE A 174 13.92 30.67 -8.44
C ILE A 174 13.69 31.62 -7.25
N ASP A 175 14.73 31.88 -6.46
CA ASP A 175 14.67 32.77 -5.29
C ASP A 175 14.46 34.24 -5.69
N GLY A 176 14.95 34.63 -6.87
CA GLY A 176 14.78 35.97 -7.43
C GLY A 176 13.47 36.15 -8.22
N ALA A 177 12.59 35.16 -8.27
CA ALA A 177 11.37 35.22 -9.07
C ALA A 177 10.43 36.35 -8.59
N GLU A 178 9.99 37.19 -9.53
CA GLU A 178 9.12 38.31 -9.22
C GLU A 178 7.72 37.84 -8.77
N SER A 179 7.07 38.67 -7.94
CA SER A 179 5.70 38.43 -7.50
C SER A 179 4.75 38.39 -8.70
N GLY A 180 3.95 37.31 -8.80
CA GLY A 180 3.02 37.10 -9.92
C GLY A 180 3.65 36.45 -11.17
N SER A 181 4.94 36.12 -11.15
CA SER A 181 5.57 35.34 -12.22
C SER A 181 5.07 33.89 -12.25
N GLY A 182 5.06 33.28 -13.43
CA GLY A 182 4.69 31.87 -13.60
C GLY A 182 5.59 30.92 -12.78
N LEU A 183 6.91 31.16 -12.80
CA LEU A 183 7.90 30.38 -12.05
C LEU A 183 7.62 30.36 -10.55
N LEU A 184 7.27 31.51 -9.96
CA LEU A 184 6.92 31.60 -8.55
C LEU A 184 5.61 30.85 -8.23
N GLY A 185 4.63 30.91 -9.14
CA GLY A 185 3.37 30.16 -9.03
C GLY A 185 3.58 28.64 -9.08
N ASP A 186 4.46 28.18 -9.95
CA ASP A 186 4.82 26.75 -10.07
C ASP A 186 5.60 26.29 -8.83
N PHE A 187 6.56 27.07 -8.35
CA PHE A 187 7.28 26.78 -7.10
C PHE A 187 6.32 26.75 -5.89
N GLN A 188 5.38 27.68 -5.81
CA GLN A 188 4.33 27.68 -4.78
C GLN A 188 3.50 26.39 -4.86
N THR A 189 3.15 25.94 -6.06
CA THR A 189 2.42 24.69 -6.27
C THR A 189 3.21 23.51 -5.71
N VAL A 190 4.49 23.37 -6.08
CA VAL A 190 5.37 22.30 -5.57
C VAL A 190 5.43 22.30 -4.04
N LYS A 191 5.64 23.46 -3.41
CA LYS A 191 5.71 23.57 -1.95
C LYS A 191 4.37 23.30 -1.26
N THR A 192 3.27 23.77 -1.84
CA THR A 192 1.93 23.58 -1.28
C THR A 192 1.54 22.11 -1.24
N TYR A 193 1.73 21.38 -2.34
CA TYR A 193 1.46 19.94 -2.37
C TYR A 193 2.46 19.16 -1.53
N GLY A 194 3.75 19.51 -1.57
CA GLY A 194 4.78 18.89 -0.75
C GLY A 194 4.46 18.90 0.75
N ALA A 195 3.81 19.95 1.25
CA ALA A 195 3.50 20.14 2.67
C ALA A 195 2.54 19.08 3.26
N TRP A 196 1.56 18.61 2.49
CA TRP A 196 0.51 17.71 3.01
C TRP A 196 0.52 16.33 2.36
N LEU A 197 1.09 16.18 1.16
CA LEU A 197 1.01 14.93 0.39
C LEU A 197 1.67 13.75 1.11
N GLN A 198 2.71 14.02 1.92
CA GLN A 198 3.34 12.98 2.74
C GLN A 198 2.39 12.47 3.83
N ALA A 199 1.74 13.38 4.56
CA ALA A 199 0.78 13.01 5.61
C ALA A 199 -0.42 12.25 5.02
N PHE A 200 -0.90 12.67 3.85
CA PHE A 200 -1.99 11.99 3.16
C PHE A 200 -1.62 10.56 2.72
N ALA A 201 -0.43 10.38 2.13
CA ALA A 201 0.04 9.05 1.76
C ALA A 201 0.23 8.14 2.99
N MET A 202 0.75 8.68 4.10
CA MET A 202 0.90 7.94 5.36
C MET A 202 -0.45 7.56 5.97
N ALA A 203 -1.46 8.41 5.87
CA ALA A 203 -2.83 8.06 6.25
C ALA A 203 -3.35 6.88 5.42
N GLY A 204 -3.10 6.88 4.10
CA GLY A 204 -3.41 5.75 3.22
C GLY A 204 -2.74 4.46 3.68
N LEU A 205 -1.44 4.51 3.97
CA LEU A 205 -0.69 3.36 4.48
C LEU A 205 -1.23 2.87 5.83
N ALA A 206 -1.57 3.76 6.75
CA ALA A 206 -2.15 3.40 8.04
C ALA A 206 -3.52 2.69 7.88
N VAL A 207 -4.32 3.12 6.90
CA VAL A 207 -5.59 2.46 6.56
C VAL A 207 -5.33 1.05 6.00
N VAL A 208 -4.33 0.86 5.12
CA VAL A 208 -3.91 -0.47 4.65
C VAL A 208 -3.48 -1.36 5.80
N LEU A 209 -2.59 -0.90 6.68
CA LEU A 209 -2.13 -1.66 7.84
C LEU A 209 -3.27 -2.02 8.80
N SER A 210 -4.23 -1.12 8.99
CA SER A 210 -5.44 -1.39 9.78
C SER A 210 -6.27 -2.52 9.15
N GLY A 211 -6.37 -2.56 7.82
CA GLY A 211 -6.97 -3.67 7.07
C GLY A 211 -6.24 -5.00 7.32
N VAL A 212 -4.91 -5.01 7.30
CA VAL A 212 -4.10 -6.21 7.59
C VAL A 212 -4.38 -6.72 9.01
N VAL A 213 -4.38 -5.83 10.01
CA VAL A 213 -4.68 -6.19 11.41
C VAL A 213 -6.08 -6.81 11.54
N LEU A 214 -7.07 -6.24 10.86
CA LEU A 214 -8.44 -6.74 10.90
C LEU A 214 -8.60 -8.09 10.16
N ALA A 215 -7.80 -8.33 9.11
CA ALA A 215 -7.73 -9.62 8.44
C ALA A 215 -7.16 -10.70 9.38
N LEU A 216 -6.08 -10.40 10.10
CA LEU A 216 -5.50 -11.30 11.11
C LEU A 216 -6.49 -11.59 12.24
N TYR A 217 -7.19 -10.56 12.73
CA TYR A 217 -8.25 -10.72 13.72
C TYR A 217 -9.36 -11.68 13.24
N THR A 218 -9.78 -11.55 11.98
CA THR A 218 -10.76 -12.44 11.35
C THR A 218 -10.26 -13.89 11.30
N ILE A 219 -8.99 -14.10 10.97
CA ILE A 219 -8.39 -15.44 10.94
C ILE A 219 -8.36 -16.05 12.35
N ALA A 220 -7.98 -15.27 13.36
CA ALA A 220 -7.96 -15.74 14.74
C ALA A 220 -9.34 -16.22 15.21
N GLN A 221 -10.41 -15.50 14.85
CA GLN A 221 -11.79 -15.93 15.15
C GLN A 221 -12.15 -17.25 14.46
N VAL A 222 -11.81 -17.39 13.17
CA VAL A 222 -12.12 -18.61 12.42
C VAL A 222 -11.34 -19.80 12.95
N LEU A 223 -10.06 -19.63 13.29
CA LEU A 223 -9.25 -20.69 13.88
C LEU A 223 -9.79 -21.18 15.23
N ARG A 224 -10.26 -20.26 16.09
CA ARG A 224 -10.90 -20.63 17.36
C ARG A 224 -12.15 -21.48 17.14
N PHE A 225 -12.99 -21.09 16.18
CA PHE A 225 -14.17 -21.86 15.80
C PHE A 225 -13.82 -23.25 15.25
N GLN A 226 -12.83 -23.33 14.36
CA GLN A 226 -12.40 -24.63 13.82
C GLN A 226 -11.86 -25.54 14.92
N HIS A 227 -11.10 -24.99 15.87
CA HIS A 227 -10.58 -25.76 17.01
C HIS A 227 -11.70 -26.29 17.91
N SER A 228 -12.66 -25.44 18.32
CA SER A 228 -13.78 -25.89 19.15
C SER A 228 -14.61 -26.96 18.45
N ARG A 229 -14.83 -26.79 17.13
CA ARG A 229 -15.61 -27.76 16.38
C ARG A 229 -14.90 -29.10 16.25
N ILE A 230 -13.59 -29.12 16.02
CA ILE A 230 -12.81 -30.36 15.99
C ILE A 230 -12.85 -31.07 17.36
N ALA A 231 -12.80 -30.32 18.47
CA ALA A 231 -12.92 -30.89 19.81
C ALA A 231 -14.30 -31.54 20.04
N GLU A 232 -15.40 -30.85 19.68
CA GLU A 232 -16.76 -31.42 19.75
C GLU A 232 -16.92 -32.68 18.88
N LEU A 233 -16.31 -32.68 17.69
CA LEU A 233 -16.28 -33.85 16.82
C LEU A 233 -15.61 -35.04 17.50
N ALA A 234 -14.45 -34.81 18.12
CA ALA A 234 -13.68 -35.83 18.83
C ALA A 234 -14.42 -36.39 20.06
N GLU A 235 -15.18 -35.55 20.77
CA GLU A 235 -15.96 -35.93 21.96
C GLU A 235 -17.29 -36.64 21.62
N GLY A 236 -17.65 -36.75 20.34
CA GLY A 236 -18.92 -37.38 19.93
C GLY A 236 -20.15 -36.48 20.06
N ALA A 237 -19.98 -35.19 20.39
CA ALA A 237 -21.08 -34.24 20.57
C ALA A 237 -21.58 -33.70 19.22
N GLU A 238 -22.88 -33.80 18.94
CA GLU A 238 -23.49 -33.32 17.68
C GLU A 238 -23.29 -31.82 17.43
#